data_AF-A0ABD2Z5V3-F1
#
_entry.id   AF-A0ABD2Z5V3-F1
#
_cell.length_a   1.000
_cell.length_b   1.000
_cell.length_c   1.000
_cell.angle_alpha   90.00
_cell.angle_beta   90.00
_cell.angle_gamma   90.00
#
_symmetry.space_group_name_H-M   'P 1'
#
loop_
_entity.id
_entity.type
_entity.pdbx_description
1 polymer ?
#
loop_
_entity_poly.entity_id
_entity_poly.type
_entity_poly.pdbx_seq_one_letter_code
_entity_poly.pdbx_strand_id
1 'polypeptide(L)'
;MPTKSLYKISIKSLNPSQCRQRSSSSSAPKTLRDQKRAELLKGKRATSGTGSPPRVIVLFGLSYSVDLNLLKEDLLGLLSPKRNGIEFPAVASSEYKLRATILKAPYGDLSACMEMAKCLELLVYQAVLY
;
A
#
# COMPACT_ATOMS: atom_id res chain seq x y z
N MET A 1 54.35 12.43 59.75
CA MET A 1 53.37 13.54 59.75
C MET A 1 53.40 14.23 58.39
N PRO A 2 52.25 14.57 57.81
CA PRO A 2 52.03 14.67 56.37
C PRO A 2 52.19 16.09 55.84
N THR A 3 52.53 16.26 54.55
CA THR A 3 52.07 17.41 53.77
C THR A 3 51.70 16.94 52.36
N LYS A 4 50.40 17.03 52.06
CA LYS A 4 49.80 16.71 50.76
C LYS A 4 50.17 17.80 49.77
N SER A 5 50.89 17.44 48.70
CA SER A 5 51.11 18.32 47.56
C SER A 5 49.82 18.42 46.74
N LEU A 6 49.21 19.61 46.76
CA LEU A 6 48.06 19.94 45.94
C LEU A 6 48.55 20.33 44.55
N TYR A 7 48.41 19.42 43.59
CA TYR A 7 48.58 19.74 42.17
C TYR A 7 47.45 20.66 41.72
N LYS A 8 47.82 21.91 41.42
CA LYS A 8 46.91 22.94 40.91
C LYS A 8 46.71 22.72 39.41
N ILE A 9 45.65 21.98 39.03
CA ILE A 9 45.27 21.84 37.62
C ILE A 9 44.64 23.17 37.19
N SER A 10 45.36 23.90 36.35
CA SER A 10 44.90 25.12 35.71
C SER A 10 43.83 24.77 34.67
N ILE A 11 42.57 25.00 34.99
CA ILE A 11 41.48 24.91 34.01
C ILE A 11 41.61 26.13 33.10
N LYS A 12 42.24 25.95 31.94
CA LYS A 12 42.15 26.92 30.84
C LYS A 12 40.67 27.11 30.52
N SER A 13 40.17 28.34 30.65
CA SER A 13 38.81 28.72 30.28
C SER A 13 38.59 28.46 28.79
N LEU A 14 37.88 27.38 28.47
CA LEU A 14 37.28 27.22 27.15
C LEU A 14 36.08 28.18 27.05
N ASN A 15 36.09 28.96 25.98
CA ASN A 15 35.11 30.00 25.66
C ASN A 15 33.66 29.51 25.77
N PRO A 16 32.77 30.22 26.49
CA PRO A 16 31.34 29.94 26.51
C PRO A 16 30.67 30.58 25.28
N SER A 17 30.97 30.08 24.08
CA SER A 17 30.27 30.49 22.85
C SER A 17 29.62 29.34 22.10
N GLN A 18 29.59 28.13 22.66
CA GLN A 18 28.66 27.11 22.21
C GLN A 18 27.41 27.15 23.10
N CYS A 19 26.53 28.10 22.75
CA CYS A 19 25.11 27.94 23.02
C CYS A 19 24.73 26.54 22.55
N ARG A 20 24.51 25.68 23.53
CA ARG A 20 23.93 24.35 23.40
C ARG A 20 22.60 24.53 22.66
N GLN A 21 22.64 24.43 21.34
CA GLN A 21 21.44 24.37 20.52
C GLN A 21 20.68 23.14 20.99
N ARG A 22 19.57 23.40 21.66
CA ARG A 22 18.63 22.40 22.13
C ARG A 22 17.83 21.91 20.93
N SER A 23 18.48 21.23 19.98
CA SER A 23 17.79 20.67 18.81
C SER A 23 18.70 19.77 17.96
N SER A 24 19.03 18.56 18.42
CA SER A 24 19.63 17.57 17.50
C SER A 24 19.49 16.10 17.89
N SER A 25 18.57 15.73 18.79
CA SER A 25 18.18 14.31 18.95
C SER A 25 16.81 14.07 18.30
N SER A 26 16.81 13.75 17.00
CA SER A 26 15.79 12.92 16.30
C SER A 26 15.66 13.17 14.78
N SER A 27 16.61 13.82 14.09
CA SER A 27 16.50 14.02 12.63
C SER A 27 16.76 12.74 11.83
N ALA A 28 17.72 11.89 12.22
CA ALA A 28 18.07 10.66 11.49
C ALA A 28 16.93 9.61 11.36
N PRO A 29 16.16 9.26 12.41
CA PRO A 29 15.05 8.32 12.25
C PRO A 29 13.84 8.95 11.53
N LYS A 30 13.75 10.28 11.45
CA LYS A 30 12.70 10.96 10.67
C LYS A 30 13.04 10.92 9.18
N THR A 31 14.27 11.25 8.80
CA THR A 31 14.73 11.20 7.40
C THR A 31 14.70 9.79 6.82
N LEU A 32 15.05 8.76 7.59
CA LEU A 32 14.91 7.35 7.16
C LEU A 32 13.45 6.94 6.94
N ARG A 33 12.52 7.40 7.80
CA ARG A 33 11.08 7.16 7.63
C ARG A 33 10.54 7.88 6.42
N ASP A 34 10.98 9.10 6.17
CA ASP A 34 10.53 9.90 5.03
C ASP A 34 11.10 9.39 3.71
N GLN A 35 12.35 8.91 3.68
CA GLN A 35 12.91 8.20 2.53
C GLN A 35 12.13 6.91 2.22
N LYS A 36 11.87 6.08 3.23
CA LYS A 36 11.08 4.85 3.05
C LYS A 36 9.66 5.14 2.57
N ARG A 37 9.03 6.20 3.10
CA ARG A 37 7.71 6.66 2.62
C ARG A 37 7.77 7.11 1.16
N ALA A 38 8.77 7.89 0.78
CA ALA A 38 8.93 8.39 -0.59
C ALA A 38 9.14 7.24 -1.59
N GLU A 39 9.94 6.25 -1.22
CA GLU A 39 10.18 5.05 -2.04
C GLU A 39 8.91 4.20 -2.19
N LEU A 40 8.19 3.95 -1.09
CA LEU A 40 6.90 3.25 -1.12
C LEU A 40 5.85 4.01 -1.94
N LEU A 41 5.79 5.33 -1.82
CA LEU A 41 4.89 6.18 -2.60
C LEU A 41 5.23 6.14 -4.09
N LYS A 42 6.52 6.12 -4.45
CA LYS A 42 6.96 5.99 -5.84
C LYS A 42 6.52 4.66 -6.43
N GLY A 43 6.69 3.55 -5.70
CA GLY A 43 6.24 2.23 -6.11
C GLY A 43 4.72 2.15 -6.30
N LYS A 44 3.94 2.66 -5.34
CA LYS A 44 2.47 2.67 -5.42
C LYS A 44 1.95 3.54 -6.57
N ARG A 45 2.62 4.65 -6.90
CA ARG A 45 2.24 5.52 -8.02
C ARG A 45 2.52 4.88 -9.39
N ALA A 46 3.50 3.99 -9.49
CA ALA A 46 3.78 3.28 -10.74
C ALA A 46 2.65 2.29 -11.10
N THR A 47 1.99 1.71 -10.09
CA THR A 47 0.93 0.71 -10.28
C THR A 47 -0.48 1.28 -10.06
N SER A 48 -0.60 2.53 -9.60
CA SER A 48 -1.86 3.14 -9.21
C SER A 48 -1.91 4.60 -9.66
N GLY A 49 -2.69 4.87 -10.71
CA GLY A 49 -2.98 6.23 -11.16
C GLY A 49 -3.69 6.28 -12.51
N THR A 50 -4.04 7.47 -12.97
CA THR A 50 -4.77 7.68 -14.23
C THR A 50 -3.98 7.23 -15.47
N GLY A 51 -2.64 7.18 -15.37
CA GLY A 51 -1.74 6.69 -16.42
C GLY A 51 -1.19 5.28 -16.20
N SER A 52 -1.59 4.58 -15.13
CA SER A 52 -1.17 3.20 -14.88
C SER A 52 -2.01 2.21 -15.72
N PRO A 53 -1.51 0.99 -16.00
CA PRO A 53 -2.30 -0.03 -16.68
C PRO A 53 -3.57 -0.39 -15.88
N PRO A 54 -4.63 -0.90 -16.55
CA PRO A 54 -5.84 -1.36 -15.87
C PRO A 54 -5.54 -2.60 -15.02
N ARG A 55 -6.02 -2.59 -13.77
CA ARG A 55 -5.81 -3.69 -12.82
C ARG A 55 -6.75 -4.85 -13.09
N VAL A 56 -6.24 -6.07 -13.21
CA VAL A 56 -7.08 -7.25 -13.43
C VAL A 56 -7.53 -7.81 -12.07
N ILE A 57 -8.84 -7.81 -11.84
CA ILE A 57 -9.51 -8.39 -10.68
C ILE A 57 -10.25 -9.63 -11.12
N VAL A 58 -9.94 -10.79 -10.54
CA VAL A 58 -10.61 -12.05 -10.86
C VAL A 58 -11.43 -12.53 -9.66
N LEU A 59 -12.70 -12.84 -9.92
CA LEU A 59 -13.66 -13.35 -8.94
C LEU A 59 -13.71 -14.88 -9.00
N PHE A 60 -13.49 -15.53 -7.86
CA PHE A 60 -13.53 -16.98 -7.69
C PHE A 60 -14.62 -17.40 -6.71
N GLY A 61 -15.43 -18.37 -7.12
CA GLY A 61 -16.42 -19.02 -6.24
C GLY A 61 -15.81 -20.28 -5.66
N LEU A 62 -15.70 -20.36 -4.33
CA LEU A 62 -15.17 -21.55 -3.66
C LEU A 62 -16.25 -22.60 -3.38
N SER A 63 -17.53 -22.21 -3.45
CA SER A 63 -18.68 -23.09 -3.24
C SER A 63 -19.62 -23.06 -4.44
N TYR A 64 -20.24 -24.19 -4.74
CA TYR A 64 -21.17 -24.33 -5.87
C TYR A 64 -22.42 -23.44 -5.75
N SER A 65 -22.83 -23.13 -4.51
CA SER A 65 -24.00 -22.29 -4.19
C SER A 65 -23.75 -20.79 -4.29
N VAL A 66 -22.51 -20.36 -4.60
CA VAL A 66 -22.13 -18.94 -4.59
C VAL A 66 -22.40 -18.31 -5.95
N ASP A 67 -23.26 -17.28 -5.96
CA ASP A 67 -23.46 -16.45 -7.13
C ASP A 67 -22.44 -15.31 -7.20
N LEU A 68 -21.47 -15.43 -8.11
CA LEU A 68 -20.48 -14.39 -8.38
C LEU A 68 -21.07 -13.17 -9.11
N ASN A 69 -22.28 -13.25 -9.66
CA ASN A 69 -22.91 -12.14 -10.36
C ASN A 69 -23.31 -11.02 -9.39
N LEU A 70 -23.85 -11.37 -8.22
CA LEU A 70 -24.18 -10.40 -7.16
C LEU A 70 -22.94 -9.63 -6.71
N LEU A 71 -21.85 -10.34 -6.41
CA LEU A 71 -20.58 -9.72 -6.03
C LEU A 71 -20.01 -8.83 -7.14
N LYS A 72 -20.13 -9.27 -8.41
CA LYS A 72 -19.73 -8.46 -9.56
C LYS A 72 -20.55 -7.17 -9.62
N GLU A 73 -21.86 -7.24 -9.46
CA GLU A 73 -22.73 -6.06 -9.48
C GLU A 73 -22.45 -5.09 -8.34
N ASP A 74 -22.27 -5.59 -7.12
CA ASP A 74 -21.90 -4.76 -5.96
C ASP A 74 -20.57 -4.05 -6.20
N LEU A 75 -19.57 -4.78 -6.71
CA LEU A 75 -18.26 -4.20 -7.02
C LEU A 75 -18.35 -3.16 -8.14
N LEU A 76 -19.17 -3.42 -9.17
CA LEU A 76 -19.44 -2.45 -10.24
C LEU A 76 -20.15 -1.20 -9.70
N GLY A 77 -21.11 -1.36 -8.79
CA GLY A 77 -21.81 -0.24 -8.14
C GLY A 77 -20.88 0.64 -7.30
N LEU A 78 -19.93 0.03 -6.59
CA LEU A 78 -18.90 0.76 -5.84
C LEU A 78 -17.90 1.48 -6.75
N LEU A 79 -17.46 0.84 -7.83
CA LEU A 79 -16.43 1.40 -8.71
C LEU A 79 -17.00 2.42 -9.71
N SER A 80 -18.25 2.26 -10.14
CA SER A 80 -18.92 3.13 -11.09
C SER A 80 -20.36 3.42 -10.67
N PRO A 81 -20.59 4.44 -9.82
CA PRO A 81 -21.93 4.81 -9.38
C PRO A 81 -22.83 5.29 -10.54
N LYS A 82 -22.23 5.73 -11.66
CA LYS A 82 -22.95 6.05 -12.90
C LYS A 82 -22.90 4.84 -13.82
N ARG A 83 -23.89 3.94 -13.70
CA ARG A 83 -24.10 2.81 -14.61
C ARG A 83 -24.25 3.34 -16.04
N ASN A 84 -23.14 3.35 -16.78
CA ASN A 84 -23.21 3.34 -18.23
C ASN A 84 -23.70 1.93 -18.55
N GLY A 85 -24.87 1.78 -19.19
CA GLY A 85 -25.56 0.51 -19.44
C GLY A 85 -24.82 -0.43 -20.39
N ILE A 86 -23.50 -0.55 -20.25
CA ILE A 86 -22.61 -1.33 -21.07
C ILE A 86 -21.90 -2.32 -20.16
N GLU A 87 -22.06 -3.61 -20.47
CA GLU A 87 -21.48 -4.75 -19.77
C GLU A 87 -19.97 -4.88 -20.01
N PHE A 88 -19.24 -3.76 -20.06
CA PHE A 88 -17.80 -3.83 -20.21
C PHE A 88 -17.17 -4.33 -18.89
N PRO A 89 -16.32 -5.36 -18.93
CA PRO A 89 -15.62 -5.84 -17.74
C PRO A 89 -14.63 -4.80 -17.21
N ALA A 90 -14.23 -3.83 -18.04
CA ALA A 90 -13.33 -2.75 -17.67
C ALA A 90 -14.09 -1.54 -17.12
N VAL A 91 -13.81 -1.20 -15.87
CA VAL A 91 -14.39 -0.08 -15.12
C VAL A 91 -13.31 0.92 -14.72
N ALA A 92 -13.61 2.19 -14.90
CA ALA A 92 -12.81 3.29 -14.38
C ALA A 92 -13.58 3.97 -13.23
N SER A 93 -12.94 4.06 -12.07
CA SER A 93 -13.45 4.81 -10.93
C SER A 93 -12.66 6.10 -10.75
N SER A 94 -13.33 7.24 -10.82
CA SER A 94 -12.74 8.54 -10.52
C SER A 94 -12.50 8.75 -9.02
N GLU A 95 -13.33 8.14 -8.19
CA GLU A 95 -13.25 8.24 -6.72
C GLU A 95 -11.98 7.55 -6.21
N TYR A 96 -11.75 6.31 -6.65
CA TYR A 96 -10.56 5.56 -6.29
C TYR A 96 -9.36 5.82 -7.24
N LYS A 97 -9.53 6.67 -8.25
CA LYS A 97 -8.53 6.98 -9.30
C LYS A 97 -7.92 5.71 -9.90
N LEU A 98 -8.75 4.69 -10.12
CA LEU A 98 -8.31 3.37 -10.58
C LEU A 98 -9.06 2.96 -11.84
N ARG A 99 -8.39 2.16 -12.66
CA ARG A 99 -9.00 1.44 -13.77
C ARG A 99 -8.83 -0.04 -13.46
N ALA A 100 -9.90 -0.80 -13.49
CA ALA A 100 -9.88 -2.23 -13.21
C ALA A 100 -10.72 -2.99 -14.23
N THR A 101 -10.31 -4.23 -14.53
CA THR A 101 -11.07 -5.18 -15.32
C THR A 101 -11.51 -6.30 -14.40
N ILE A 102 -12.82 -6.52 -14.30
CA ILE A 102 -13.42 -7.56 -13.46
C ILE A 102 -13.73 -8.76 -14.33
N LEU A 103 -13.09 -9.89 -14.02
CA LEU A 103 -13.30 -11.17 -14.70
C LEU A 103 -13.89 -12.19 -13.73
N LYS A 104 -14.78 -13.05 -14.23
CA LYS A 104 -15.37 -14.15 -13.47
C LYS A 104 -14.69 -15.45 -13.88
N ALA A 105 -14.13 -16.17 -12.91
CA ALA A 105 -13.58 -17.49 -13.18
C ALA A 105 -14.70 -18.53 -13.32
N PRO A 106 -14.61 -19.46 -14.29
CA PRO A 106 -15.56 -20.55 -14.42
C PRO A 106 -15.45 -21.48 -13.20
N TYR A 107 -16.59 -21.83 -12.62
CA TYR A 107 -16.62 -22.78 -11.51
C TYR A 107 -16.35 -24.20 -12.01
N GLY A 108 -15.51 -24.96 -11.31
CA GLY A 108 -15.22 -26.35 -11.64
C GLY A 108 -14.11 -26.57 -12.68
N ASP A 109 -13.56 -25.51 -13.29
CA ASP A 109 -12.40 -25.60 -14.18
C ASP A 109 -11.16 -24.99 -13.53
N LEU A 110 -10.39 -25.86 -12.88
CA LEU A 110 -9.14 -25.49 -12.21
C LEU A 110 -8.08 -24.97 -13.20
N SER A 111 -8.05 -25.49 -14.43
CA SER A 111 -7.05 -25.09 -15.42
C SER A 111 -7.29 -23.65 -15.87
N ALA A 112 -8.52 -23.33 -16.28
CA ALA A 112 -8.89 -21.97 -16.63
C ALA A 112 -8.73 -20.99 -15.45
N CYS A 113 -9.09 -21.43 -14.24
CA CYS A 113 -8.87 -20.69 -13.00
C CYS A 113 -7.39 -20.32 -12.82
N MET A 114 -6.49 -21.28 -13.00
CA MET A 114 -5.05 -21.08 -12.82
C MET A 114 -4.45 -20.18 -13.91
N GLU A 115 -4.92 -20.27 -15.15
CA GLU A 115 -4.50 -19.35 -16.22
C GLU A 115 -4.90 -17.90 -15.92
N MET A 116 -6.12 -17.66 -15.45
CA MET A 116 -6.53 -16.32 -15.02
C MET A 116 -5.79 -15.83 -13.77
N ALA A 117 -5.42 -16.75 -12.88
CA ALA A 117 -4.66 -16.42 -11.68
C ALA A 117 -3.22 -15.94 -11.97
N LYS A 118 -2.66 -16.25 -13.13
CA LYS A 118 -1.33 -15.75 -13.52
C LYS A 118 -1.33 -14.27 -13.91
N CYS A 119 -2.45 -13.80 -14.44
CA CYS A 119 -2.57 -12.44 -14.98
C CYS A 119 -3.26 -11.46 -14.02
N LEU A 120 -3.70 -11.92 -12.85
CA LEU A 120 -4.40 -11.06 -11.90
C LEU A 120 -3.45 -10.21 -11.08
N GLU A 121 -3.95 -9.03 -10.70
CA GLU A 121 -3.35 -8.21 -9.65
C GLU A 121 -4.06 -8.41 -8.31
N LEU A 122 -5.37 -8.70 -8.37
CA LEU A 122 -6.21 -8.92 -7.19
C LEU A 122 -7.11 -10.14 -7.40
N LEU A 123 -7.16 -11.00 -6.39
CA LEU A 123 -8.01 -12.17 -6.34
C LEU A 123 -9.08 -11.95 -5.26
N VAL A 124 -10.35 -12.14 -5.63
CA VAL A 124 -11.46 -12.07 -4.69
C VAL A 124 -12.15 -13.43 -4.67
N TYR A 125 -12.30 -13.98 -3.47
CA TYR A 125 -12.97 -15.25 -3.26
C TYR A 125 -14.26 -15.05 -2.45
N GLN A 126 -15.31 -15.77 -2.83
CA GLN A 126 -16.54 -15.85 -2.06
C GLN A 126 -16.77 -17.30 -1.64
N ALA A 127 -17.01 -17.48 -0.34
CA ALA A 127 -17.27 -18.77 0.30
C ALA A 127 -18.53 -18.68 1.16
N VAL A 128 -19.19 -19.82 1.36
CA VAL A 128 -20.27 -19.97 2.34
C VAL A 128 -19.69 -20.72 3.54
N LEU A 129 -19.77 -20.11 4.73
CA LEU A 129 -19.47 -20.78 5.99
C LEU A 129 -20.74 -21.52 6.43
N TYR A 130 -20.68 -22.84 6.50
CA TYR A 130 -21.73 -23.70 7.04
C TYR A 130 -21.47 -24.01 8.51
#